data_AF-A0AAV8XU26-F1
#
_entry.id   AF-A0AAV8XU26-F1
#
_cell.length_a   1.000
_cell.length_b   1.000
_cell.length_c   1.000
_cell.angle_alpha   90.00
_cell.angle_beta   90.00
_cell.angle_gamma   90.00
#
_symmetry.space_group_name_H-M   'P 1'
#
loop_
_entity.id
_entity.type
_entity.pdbx_description
1 polymer ?
#
loop_
_entity_poly.entity_id
_entity_poly.type
_entity_poly.pdbx_seq_one_letter_code
_entity_poly.pdbx_strand_id
1 'polypeptide(L)'
;MEGNIEEVQVCKKAFIALHGIGRKKLEILQRSMKMTGEAPKGRAFGNPRSDTCNQCDEYLAKIKSLEAEKLNKPHVDVLGYRKLDRDIKRLNTENKLHKLKAQEFYKRKRDAKNLHIEKRLDFVKVTFPIRGHSYLECDTNFRLINQQTKVELPEEWCEVFRTSRKPSPFNVEQVDQTYFRSWTTFLSKRYKRICPFPSRPIRELKVVKEHPGLIVHRDTYNGMWETTAFTNPKFRMRKELEDVLSNLKLL
;
A
#
# COMPACT_ATOMS: atom_id res chain seq x y z
N MET A 1 6.38 2.18 -39.89
CA MET A 1 6.15 3.63 -39.69
C MET A 1 7.11 4.08 -38.61
N GLU A 2 8.18 4.78 -38.99
CA GLU A 2 9.11 5.37 -38.03
C GLU A 2 8.39 6.52 -37.33
N GLY A 3 8.03 6.30 -36.06
CA GLY A 3 7.35 7.31 -35.25
C GLY A 3 8.31 8.45 -34.96
N ASN A 4 8.00 9.64 -35.46
CA ASN A 4 8.77 10.85 -35.18
C ASN A 4 8.59 11.20 -33.69
N ILE A 5 9.64 11.05 -32.89
CA ILE A 5 9.61 11.34 -31.44
C ILE A 5 9.83 12.86 -31.28
N GLU A 6 8.78 13.61 -30.97
CA GLU A 6 8.91 15.03 -30.64
C GLU A 6 9.56 15.21 -29.26
N GLU A 7 10.70 15.89 -29.20
CA GLU A 7 11.37 16.23 -27.94
C GLU A 7 10.71 17.45 -27.29
N VAL A 8 10.07 17.24 -26.12
CA VAL A 8 9.45 18.32 -25.34
C VAL A 8 10.38 18.73 -24.20
N GLN A 9 10.76 20.00 -24.15
CA GLN A 9 11.54 20.57 -23.06
C GLN A 9 10.65 20.74 -21.81
N VAL A 10 11.06 20.14 -20.70
CA VAL A 10 10.32 20.17 -19.42
C VAL A 10 11.20 20.68 -18.28
N CYS A 11 10.59 21.45 -17.37
CA CYS A 11 11.28 21.94 -16.17
C CYS A 11 11.71 20.78 -15.25
N LYS A 12 13.02 20.70 -14.94
CA LYS A 12 13.61 19.65 -14.11
C LYS A 12 12.93 19.50 -12.75
N LYS A 13 12.57 20.62 -12.11
CA LYS A 13 11.88 20.61 -10.80
C LYS A 13 10.46 20.06 -10.91
N ALA A 14 9.71 20.46 -11.94
CA ALA A 14 8.36 19.99 -12.18
C ALA A 14 8.32 18.48 -12.48
N PHE A 15 9.25 17.98 -13.30
CA PHE A 15 9.37 16.57 -13.62
C PHE A 15 9.67 15.71 -12.37
N ILE A 16 10.58 16.18 -11.51
CA ILE A 16 10.89 15.53 -10.22
C ILE A 16 9.64 15.43 -9.33
N ALA A 17 8.89 16.53 -9.20
CA ALA A 17 7.69 16.57 -8.37
C ALA A 17 6.56 15.69 -8.91
N LEU A 18 6.34 15.69 -10.24
CA LEU A 18 5.26 14.94 -10.88
C LEU A 18 5.47 13.42 -10.79
N HIS A 19 6.71 12.96 -10.97
CA HIS A 19 7.05 11.54 -11.00
C HIS A 19 7.58 11.00 -9.65
N GLY A 20 7.82 11.87 -8.67
CA GLY A 20 8.36 11.48 -7.36
C GLY A 20 9.77 10.86 -7.45
N ILE A 21 10.58 11.29 -8.43
CA ILE A 21 11.91 10.75 -8.69
C ILE A 21 12.97 11.69 -8.11
N GLY A 22 13.87 11.19 -7.27
CA GLY A 22 14.97 11.99 -6.73
C GLY A 22 15.93 12.51 -7.82
N ARG A 23 16.56 13.68 -7.59
CA ARG A 23 17.42 14.37 -8.57
C ARG A 23 18.50 13.46 -9.19
N LYS A 24 19.19 12.66 -8.37
CA LYS A 24 20.23 11.72 -8.81
C LYS A 24 19.70 10.65 -9.78
N LYS A 25 18.46 10.19 -9.58
CA LYS A 25 17.81 9.21 -10.48
C LYS A 25 17.44 9.84 -11.82
N LEU A 26 16.98 11.09 -11.83
CA LEU A 26 16.70 11.82 -13.08
C LEU A 26 17.97 12.01 -13.93
N GLU A 27 19.10 12.30 -13.29
CA GLU A 27 20.38 12.44 -14.00
C GLU A 27 20.87 11.11 -14.59
N ILE A 28 20.64 9.98 -13.91
CA ILE A 28 20.93 8.65 -14.44
C ILE A 28 20.03 8.31 -15.64
N LEU A 29 18.73 8.63 -15.55
CA LEU A 29 17.78 8.46 -16.65
C LEU A 29 18.21 9.26 -17.88
N GLN A 30 18.51 10.56 -17.69
CA GLN A 30 18.96 11.44 -18.78
C GLN A 30 20.28 10.94 -19.40
N ARG A 31 21.25 10.52 -18.59
CA ARG A 31 22.53 10.01 -19.09
C ARG A 31 22.37 8.72 -19.89
N SER A 32 21.55 7.79 -19.40
CA SER A 32 21.30 6.53 -20.11
C SER A 32 20.55 6.77 -21.42
N MET A 33 19.48 7.56 -21.41
CA MET A 33 18.71 7.85 -22.62
C MET A 33 19.56 8.54 -23.69
N LYS A 34 20.47 9.45 -23.29
CA LYS A 34 21.40 10.11 -24.23
C LYS A 34 22.47 9.18 -24.80
N MET A 35 22.92 8.18 -24.03
CA MET A 35 24.01 7.30 -24.44
C MET A 35 23.54 6.08 -25.24
N THR A 36 22.40 5.49 -24.87
CA THR A 36 21.94 4.23 -25.45
C THR A 36 20.60 4.33 -26.16
N GLY A 37 19.91 5.48 -26.11
CA GLY A 37 18.53 5.62 -26.62
C GLY A 37 17.49 4.83 -25.81
N GLU A 38 17.92 4.04 -24.83
CA GLU A 38 17.07 3.20 -24.00
C GLU A 38 17.02 3.69 -22.55
N ALA A 39 15.85 3.56 -21.93
CA ALA A 39 15.73 3.77 -20.49
C ALA A 39 16.59 2.75 -19.73
N PRO A 40 17.32 3.16 -18.67
CA PRO A 40 18.22 2.29 -17.93
C PRO A 40 17.45 1.17 -17.25
N LYS A 41 17.60 -0.06 -17.76
CA LYS A 41 17.03 -1.27 -17.18
C LYS A 41 17.98 -1.77 -16.07
N GLY A 42 17.90 -1.20 -14.86
CA GLY A 42 18.78 -1.62 -13.77
C GLY A 42 18.47 -1.09 -12.36
N ARG A 43 18.65 -1.98 -11.38
CA ARG A 43 18.74 -1.95 -9.88
C ARG A 43 18.39 -0.70 -9.04
N ALA A 44 18.31 0.52 -9.57
CA ALA A 44 17.97 1.75 -8.83
C ALA A 44 16.45 2.07 -8.79
N PHE A 45 15.65 1.37 -9.59
CA PHE A 45 14.18 1.51 -9.68
C PHE A 45 13.41 0.24 -9.26
N GLY A 46 14.11 -0.84 -8.92
CA GLY A 46 13.51 -2.09 -8.48
C GLY A 46 13.24 -2.06 -6.98
N ASN A 47 12.19 -2.75 -6.56
CA ASN A 47 11.78 -3.00 -5.18
C ASN A 47 12.95 -3.22 -4.20
N PRO A 48 12.75 -2.95 -2.89
CA PRO A 48 13.76 -3.23 -1.88
C PRO A 48 14.27 -4.66 -2.05
N ARG A 49 15.60 -4.83 -2.09
CA ARG A 49 16.19 -6.16 -2.20
C ARG A 49 15.73 -6.96 -0.98
N SER A 50 15.31 -8.20 -1.21
CA SER A 50 15.05 -9.16 -0.13
C SER A 50 16.29 -9.46 0.72
N ASP A 51 17.46 -9.05 0.21
CA ASP A 51 18.76 -9.54 0.67
C ASP A 51 19.57 -8.47 1.42
N THR A 52 19.03 -7.24 1.58
CA THR A 52 19.71 -6.12 2.26
C THR A 52 18.74 -5.39 3.18
N CYS A 53 18.09 -6.12 4.09
CA CYS A 53 17.34 -5.49 5.18
C CYS A 53 18.24 -5.46 6.43
N ASN A 54 18.10 -4.42 7.26
CA ASN A 54 18.90 -4.26 8.47
C ASN A 54 18.86 -5.50 9.38
N GLN A 55 17.72 -6.21 9.40
CA GLN A 55 17.53 -7.42 10.19
C GLN A 55 18.32 -8.62 9.62
N CYS A 56 18.37 -8.77 8.29
CA CYS A 56 19.23 -9.77 7.63
C CYS A 56 20.72 -9.48 7.88
N ASP A 57 21.11 -8.21 7.83
CA ASP A 57 22.49 -7.80 8.10
C ASP A 57 22.89 -8.08 9.55
N GLU A 58 21.98 -7.82 10.50
CA GLU A 58 22.16 -8.16 11.91
C GLU A 58 22.31 -9.68 12.13
N TYR A 59 21.44 -10.49 11.50
CA TYR A 59 21.55 -11.95 11.56
C TYR A 59 22.88 -12.45 11.00
N LEU A 60 23.32 -11.92 9.85
CA LEU A 60 24.58 -12.30 9.23
C LEU A 60 25.79 -11.89 10.09
N ALA A 61 25.76 -10.70 10.68
CA ALA A 61 26.81 -10.24 11.59
C ALA A 61 26.91 -11.13 12.83
N LYS A 62 25.77 -11.50 13.42
CA LYS A 62 25.71 -12.42 14.58
C LYS A 62 26.22 -13.81 14.24
N ILE A 63 25.82 -14.37 13.09
CA ILE A 63 26.30 -15.67 12.63
C ILE A 63 27.83 -15.66 12.46
N LYS A 64 28.37 -14.66 11.76
CA LYS A 64 29.83 -14.52 11.56
C LYS A 64 30.59 -14.40 12.88
N SER A 65 30.05 -13.64 13.83
CA SER A 65 30.64 -13.48 15.16
C SER A 65 30.73 -14.82 15.91
N LEU A 66 29.64 -15.60 15.91
CA LEU A 66 29.59 -16.92 16.56
C LEU A 66 30.47 -17.96 15.86
N GLU A 67 30.58 -17.90 14.53
CA GLU A 67 31.49 -18.76 13.77
C GLU A 67 32.97 -18.46 14.07
N ALA A 68 33.33 -17.18 14.21
CA ALA A 68 34.67 -16.79 14.62
C ALA A 68 34.97 -17.22 16.07
N GLU A 69 34.00 -17.08 16.99
CA GLU A 69 34.14 -17.57 18.37
C GLU A 69 34.35 -19.10 18.41
N LYS A 70 33.66 -19.84 17.54
CA LYS A 70 33.81 -21.29 17.40
C LYS A 70 35.21 -21.68 16.91
N LEU A 71 35.82 -20.88 16.05
CA LEU A 71 37.18 -21.12 15.54
C LEU A 71 38.26 -20.86 16.60
N ASN A 72 38.03 -19.88 17.48
CA ASN A 72 39.00 -19.44 18.48
C ASN A 72 38.96 -20.25 19.80
N LYS A 73 37.93 -21.08 20.04
CA LYS A 73 37.87 -21.93 21.24
C LYS A 73 38.74 -23.18 21.08
N PRO A 74 39.44 -23.64 22.14
CA PRO A 74 40.10 -24.93 22.12
C PRO A 74 39.06 -26.06 22.12
N HIS A 75 39.29 -27.11 21.31
CA HIS A 75 38.39 -28.25 21.06
C HIS A 75 38.07 -29.10 22.33
N VAL A 76 38.54 -28.69 23.51
CA VAL A 76 38.36 -29.39 24.79
C VAL A 76 37.00 -29.06 25.44
N ASP A 77 36.41 -27.90 25.14
CA ASP A 77 35.11 -27.47 25.72
C ASP A 77 33.90 -27.94 24.89
N VAL A 78 33.54 -29.22 25.03
CA VAL A 78 32.42 -29.85 24.30
C VAL A 78 31.07 -29.14 24.54
N LEU A 79 30.86 -28.58 25.73
CA LEU A 79 29.61 -27.89 26.09
C LEU A 79 29.48 -26.52 25.40
N GLY A 80 30.57 -25.75 25.36
CA GLY A 80 30.63 -24.46 24.67
C GLY A 80 30.37 -24.60 23.17
N TYR A 81 30.97 -25.60 22.52
CA TYR A 81 30.74 -25.89 21.10
C TYR A 81 29.28 -26.23 20.78
N ARG A 82 28.65 -27.10 21.58
CA ARG A 82 27.23 -27.46 21.42
C ARG A 82 26.30 -26.27 21.60
N LYS A 83 26.66 -25.30 22.45
CA LYS A 83 25.87 -24.08 22.62
C LYS A 83 25.98 -23.18 21.37
N LEU A 84 27.20 -22.91 20.91
CA LEU A 84 27.45 -22.10 19.70
C LEU A 84 26.74 -22.70 18.46
N ASP A 85 26.80 -24.02 18.28
CA ASP A 85 26.12 -24.68 17.16
C ASP A 85 24.59 -24.56 17.22
N ARG A 86 24.01 -24.63 18.43
CA ARG A 86 22.56 -24.41 18.60
C ARG A 86 22.18 -22.97 18.26
N ASP A 87 22.97 -22.00 18.71
CA ASP A 87 22.71 -20.59 18.46
C ASP A 87 22.86 -20.23 16.97
N ILE A 88 23.88 -20.76 16.28
CA ILE A 88 24.06 -20.60 14.83
C ILE A 88 22.87 -21.22 14.07
N LYS A 89 22.42 -22.43 14.45
CA LYS A 89 21.24 -23.07 13.83
C LYS A 89 19.96 -22.28 14.05
N ARG A 90 19.76 -21.72 15.26
CA ARG A 90 18.61 -20.87 15.58
C ARG A 90 18.59 -19.62 14.69
N LEU A 91 19.69 -18.86 14.64
CA LEU A 91 19.78 -17.64 13.84
C LEU A 91 19.60 -17.90 12.34
N ASN A 92 20.12 -19.02 11.82
CA ASN A 92 19.90 -19.43 10.44
C ASN A 92 18.42 -19.72 10.15
N THR A 93 17.74 -20.39 11.08
CA THR A 93 16.30 -20.69 10.97
C THR A 93 15.47 -19.41 10.98
N GLU A 94 15.78 -18.49 11.89
CA GLU A 94 15.11 -17.18 12.00
C GLU A 94 15.32 -16.33 10.74
N ASN A 95 16.55 -16.26 10.23
CA ASN A 95 16.86 -15.54 8.99
C ASN A 95 16.13 -16.14 7.79
N LYS A 96 16.08 -17.48 7.69
CA LYS A 96 15.30 -18.17 6.65
C LYS A 96 13.81 -17.84 6.74
N LEU A 97 13.24 -17.87 7.94
CA LEU A 97 11.83 -17.52 8.16
C LEU A 97 11.55 -16.05 7.78
N HIS A 98 12.44 -15.13 8.15
CA HIS A 98 12.33 -13.72 7.79
C HIS A 98 12.30 -13.53 6.26
N LYS A 99 13.22 -14.17 5.53
CA LYS A 99 13.27 -14.13 4.06
C LYS A 99 12.00 -14.69 3.41
N LEU A 100 11.49 -15.82 3.92
CA LEU A 100 10.23 -16.41 3.43
C LEU A 100 9.02 -15.49 3.65
N LYS A 101 8.91 -14.87 4.83
CA LYS A 101 7.86 -13.87 5.12
C LYS A 101 7.95 -12.68 4.17
N ALA A 102 9.16 -12.18 3.91
CA ALA A 102 9.37 -11.09 2.97
C ALA A 102 8.95 -11.47 1.54
N GLN A 103 9.32 -12.67 1.06
CA GLN A 103 8.92 -13.17 -0.25
C GLN A 103 7.39 -13.23 -0.40
N GLU A 104 6.70 -13.79 0.59
CA GLU A 104 5.24 -13.88 0.59
C GLU A 104 4.58 -12.49 0.61
N PHE A 105 5.11 -11.55 1.40
CA PHE A 105 4.66 -10.16 1.37
C PHE A 105 4.80 -9.53 -0.02
N TYR A 106 5.96 -9.70 -0.68
CA TYR A 106 6.19 -9.14 -2.02
C TYR A 106 5.33 -9.81 -3.09
N LYS A 107 5.04 -11.10 -2.94
CA LYS A 107 4.08 -11.82 -3.80
C LYS A 107 2.70 -11.19 -3.68
N ARG A 108 2.15 -11.09 -2.46
CA ARG A 108 0.84 -10.47 -2.20
C ARG A 108 0.77 -9.03 -2.69
N LYS A 109 1.83 -8.24 -2.48
CA LYS A 109 1.90 -6.85 -2.97
C LYS A 109 1.89 -6.78 -4.49
N ARG A 110 2.57 -7.70 -5.18
CA ARG A 110 2.56 -7.80 -6.64
C ARG A 110 1.19 -8.20 -7.15
N ASP A 111 0.57 -9.20 -6.54
CA ASP A 111 -0.77 -9.67 -6.89
C ASP A 111 -1.81 -8.57 -6.70
N ALA A 112 -1.75 -7.81 -5.61
CA ALA A 112 -2.63 -6.66 -5.36
C ALA A 112 -2.41 -5.52 -6.37
N LYS A 113 -1.15 -5.27 -6.77
CA LYS A 113 -0.83 -4.28 -7.81
C LYS A 113 -1.36 -4.73 -9.17
N ASN A 114 -1.21 -6.01 -9.51
CA ASN A 114 -1.73 -6.59 -10.75
C ASN A 114 -3.26 -6.54 -10.75
N LEU A 115 -3.94 -6.81 -9.64
CA LEU A 115 -5.40 -6.67 -9.52
C LEU A 115 -5.90 -5.27 -9.91
N HIS A 116 -5.18 -4.22 -9.50
CA HIS A 116 -5.51 -2.83 -9.82
C HIS A 116 -5.26 -2.49 -11.30
N ILE A 117 -4.15 -2.96 -11.86
CA ILE A 117 -3.75 -2.67 -13.26
C ILE A 117 -4.58 -3.50 -14.24
N GLU A 118 -4.84 -4.77 -13.93
CA GLU A 118 -5.54 -5.73 -14.78
C GLU A 118 -7.07 -5.63 -14.68
N LYS A 119 -7.61 -4.68 -13.88
CA LYS A 119 -9.07 -4.49 -13.66
C LYS A 119 -9.80 -5.81 -13.34
N ARG A 120 -9.23 -6.60 -12.43
CA ARG A 120 -9.65 -7.99 -12.13
C ARG A 120 -10.78 -8.15 -11.13
N LEU A 121 -11.30 -7.04 -10.60
CA LEU A 121 -12.47 -7.11 -9.72
C LEU A 121 -13.72 -7.16 -10.58
N ASP A 122 -14.37 -8.32 -10.59
CA ASP A 122 -15.67 -8.50 -11.24
C ASP A 122 -16.79 -7.90 -10.39
N PHE A 123 -16.67 -8.01 -9.05
CA PHE A 123 -17.54 -7.28 -8.14
C PHE A 123 -16.87 -7.03 -6.77
N VAL A 124 -17.35 -6.00 -6.08
CA VAL A 124 -17.04 -5.73 -4.68
C VAL A 124 -18.35 -5.85 -3.90
N LYS A 125 -18.41 -6.80 -2.96
CA LYS A 125 -19.55 -6.97 -2.05
C LYS A 125 -19.11 -6.57 -0.64
N VAL A 126 -19.86 -5.65 -0.04
CA VAL A 126 -19.71 -5.21 1.35
C VAL A 126 -20.94 -5.68 2.11
N THR A 127 -20.72 -6.47 3.16
CA THR A 127 -21.79 -6.90 4.08
C THR A 127 -21.57 -6.19 5.40
N PHE A 128 -22.53 -5.37 5.81
CA PHE A 128 -22.54 -4.65 7.07
C PHE A 128 -23.12 -5.56 8.16
N PRO A 129 -22.34 -5.93 9.19
CA PRO A 129 -22.84 -6.77 10.27
C PRO A 129 -23.95 -6.06 11.06
N ILE A 130 -24.72 -6.86 11.80
CA ILE A 130 -25.74 -6.32 12.72
C ILE A 130 -25.03 -5.45 13.77
N ARG A 131 -25.64 -4.30 14.10
CA ARG A 131 -25.12 -3.35 15.08
C ARG A 131 -24.82 -4.08 16.40
N GLY A 132 -23.61 -3.93 16.93
CA GLY A 132 -23.16 -4.61 18.15
C GLY A 132 -22.28 -5.84 17.93
N HIS A 133 -22.03 -6.24 16.67
CA HIS A 133 -21.21 -7.42 16.36
C HIS A 133 -19.91 -7.13 15.58
N SER A 134 -19.59 -5.88 15.28
CA SER A 134 -18.30 -5.50 14.71
C SER A 134 -17.30 -5.20 15.83
N TYR A 135 -16.62 -6.24 16.31
CA TYR A 135 -15.43 -6.08 17.15
C TYR A 135 -14.21 -5.88 16.25
N LEU A 136 -14.08 -4.68 15.66
CA LEU A 136 -12.84 -4.33 14.97
C LEU A 136 -11.84 -3.86 16.02
N GLU A 137 -10.65 -4.46 16.01
CA GLU A 137 -9.55 -4.05 16.92
C GLU A 137 -9.22 -2.56 16.82
N CYS A 138 -9.44 -1.96 15.65
CA CYS A 138 -9.35 -0.52 15.46
C CYS A 138 -10.28 0.24 16.42
N ASP A 139 -11.55 -0.15 16.52
CA ASP A 139 -12.54 0.50 17.39
C ASP A 139 -12.19 0.30 18.87
N THR A 140 -11.70 -0.89 19.23
CA THR A 140 -11.20 -1.19 20.58
C THR A 140 -10.01 -0.30 20.94
N ASN A 141 -9.06 -0.11 20.01
CA ASN A 141 -7.92 0.78 20.23
C ASN A 141 -8.35 2.25 20.34
N PHE A 142 -9.27 2.71 19.50
CA PHE A 142 -9.79 4.08 19.58
C PHE A 142 -10.52 4.40 20.90
N ARG A 143 -11.00 3.36 21.61
CA ARG A 143 -11.56 3.50 22.96
C ARG A 143 -10.52 3.87 24.03
N LEU A 144 -9.23 3.62 23.79
CA LEU A 144 -8.15 3.95 24.73
C LEU A 144 -7.82 5.45 24.78
N ILE A 145 -8.25 6.18 23.76
CA ILE A 145 -8.04 7.63 23.62
C ILE A 145 -9.16 8.36 24.37
N ASN A 146 -8.79 9.34 25.19
CA ASN A 146 -9.78 10.20 25.83
C ASN A 146 -10.35 11.21 24.81
N GLN A 147 -11.50 10.88 24.23
CA GLN A 147 -12.18 11.71 23.23
C GLN A 147 -12.80 12.99 23.82
N GLN A 148 -12.91 13.08 25.15
CA GLN A 148 -13.46 14.25 25.85
C GLN A 148 -12.40 15.28 26.21
N THR A 149 -11.12 15.01 25.90
CA THR A 149 -10.04 15.97 26.11
C THR A 149 -10.29 17.21 25.26
N LYS A 150 -10.30 18.38 25.91
CA LYS A 150 -10.35 19.66 25.21
C LYS A 150 -8.97 19.91 24.60
N VAL A 151 -8.95 20.12 23.30
CA VAL A 151 -7.74 20.35 22.51
C VAL A 151 -8.03 21.55 21.61
N GLU A 152 -7.14 22.55 21.64
CA GLU A 152 -7.26 23.77 20.83
C GLU A 152 -6.38 23.68 19.58
N LEU A 153 -5.26 22.97 19.66
CA LEU A 153 -4.27 22.87 18.59
C LEU A 153 -4.15 21.43 18.04
N PRO A 154 -3.98 21.23 16.72
CA PRO A 154 -3.76 19.91 16.13
C PRO A 154 -2.54 19.17 16.71
N GLU A 155 -1.51 19.91 17.13
CA GLU A 155 -0.30 19.34 17.73
C GLU A 155 -0.60 18.65 19.07
N GLU A 156 -1.52 19.20 19.87
CA GLU A 156 -1.89 18.67 21.18
C GLU A 156 -2.59 17.31 21.06
N TRP A 157 -3.30 17.05 19.95
CA TRP A 157 -3.84 15.72 19.68
C TRP A 157 -2.73 14.67 19.64
N CYS A 158 -1.56 14.98 19.08
CA CYS A 158 -0.43 14.04 19.06
C CYS A 158 -0.03 13.62 20.48
N GLU A 159 -0.07 14.53 21.44
CA GLU A 159 0.22 14.24 22.85
C GLU A 159 -0.87 13.38 23.49
N VAL A 160 -2.14 13.65 23.19
CA VAL A 160 -3.27 12.83 23.65
C VAL A 160 -3.15 11.38 23.16
N PHE A 161 -2.72 11.16 21.91
CA PHE A 161 -2.47 9.81 21.40
C PHE A 161 -1.29 9.13 22.12
N ARG A 162 -0.18 9.85 22.34
CA ARG A 162 1.03 9.32 23.03
C ARG A 162 0.77 8.98 24.50
N THR A 163 -0.10 9.73 25.18
CA THR A 163 -0.42 9.58 26.60
C THR A 163 -1.62 8.67 26.88
N SER A 164 -2.22 8.09 25.83
CA SER A 164 -3.36 7.17 25.94
C SER A 164 -3.07 5.94 26.82
N ARG A 165 -4.14 5.32 27.36
CA ARG A 165 -4.04 4.26 28.38
C ARG A 165 -3.29 3.02 27.87
N LYS A 166 -2.52 2.38 28.77
CA LYS A 166 -1.66 1.23 28.45
C LYS A 166 -2.44 -0.05 28.07
N PRO A 167 -1.84 -0.92 27.24
CA PRO A 167 -0.51 -0.80 26.63
C PRO A 167 -0.56 0.18 25.44
N SER A 168 0.28 1.22 25.44
CA SER A 168 0.28 2.31 24.45
C SER A 168 0.50 1.74 23.03
N PRO A 169 -0.54 1.56 22.20
CA PRO A 169 -0.40 0.83 20.95
C PRO A 169 -0.04 1.74 19.78
N PHE A 170 -0.02 3.06 19.99
CA PHE A 170 0.07 4.05 18.91
C PHE A 170 1.51 4.51 18.69
N ASN A 171 2.03 4.25 17.50
CA ASN A 171 3.15 5.00 16.95
C ASN A 171 2.61 6.28 16.30
N VAL A 172 2.93 7.44 16.86
CA VAL A 172 2.39 8.74 16.42
C VAL A 172 3.46 9.50 15.65
N GLU A 173 3.29 9.58 14.33
CA GLU A 173 4.16 10.33 13.43
C GLU A 173 3.44 11.59 12.93
N GLN A 174 4.10 12.75 13.05
CA GLN A 174 3.60 14.00 12.50
C GLN A 174 3.84 14.04 11.00
N VAL A 175 2.80 14.37 10.25
CA VAL A 175 2.78 14.33 8.79
C VAL A 175 2.11 15.59 8.25
N ASP A 176 2.71 16.18 7.23
CA ASP A 176 2.15 17.36 6.57
C ASP A 176 0.92 17.00 5.72
N GLN A 177 0.02 17.97 5.54
CA GLN A 177 -1.14 17.82 4.65
C GLN A 177 -0.76 17.47 3.20
N THR A 178 0.48 17.79 2.80
CA THR A 178 1.03 17.47 1.47
C THR A 178 1.13 15.97 1.19
N TYR A 179 1.21 15.13 2.24
CA TYR A 179 1.22 13.67 2.10
C TYR A 179 -0.15 13.11 1.74
N PHE A 180 -1.23 13.84 2.05
CA PHE A 180 -2.59 13.37 1.87
C PHE A 180 -3.23 13.94 0.60
N ARG A 181 -3.76 13.06 -0.23
CA ARG A 181 -4.56 13.46 -1.40
C ARG A 181 -5.98 13.78 -0.94
N SER A 182 -6.53 14.91 -1.42
CA SER A 182 -7.93 15.25 -1.18
C SER A 182 -8.85 14.35 -2.01
N TRP A 183 -9.35 13.28 -1.37
CA TRP A 183 -10.35 12.40 -1.95
C TRP A 183 -11.63 13.16 -2.29
N THR A 184 -12.04 14.12 -1.46
CA THR A 184 -13.25 14.93 -1.70
C THR A 184 -13.16 15.66 -3.04
N THR A 185 -12.03 16.32 -3.33
CA THR A 185 -11.83 17.04 -4.60
C THR A 185 -11.71 16.08 -5.79
N PHE A 186 -11.14 14.89 -5.58
CA PHE A 186 -10.99 13.87 -6.61
C PHE A 186 -12.30 13.16 -6.96
N LEU A 187 -13.13 12.87 -5.96
CA LEU A 187 -14.36 12.08 -6.07
C LEU A 187 -15.57 12.95 -6.46
N SER A 188 -15.62 14.22 -6.02
CA SER A 188 -16.74 15.13 -6.32
C SER A 188 -16.98 15.34 -7.82
N LYS A 189 -15.94 15.20 -8.64
CA LYS A 189 -16.04 15.26 -10.10
C LYS A 189 -16.78 14.06 -10.71
N ARG A 190 -16.63 12.87 -10.12
CA ARG A 190 -17.10 11.60 -10.68
C ARG A 190 -18.42 11.12 -10.10
N TYR A 191 -18.64 11.39 -8.82
CA TYR A 191 -19.76 10.84 -8.07
C TYR A 191 -20.72 11.92 -7.60
N LYS A 192 -21.96 11.53 -7.33
CA LYS A 192 -22.96 12.41 -6.73
C LYS A 192 -22.48 12.82 -5.32
N ARG A 193 -22.63 14.11 -4.99
CA ARG A 193 -22.24 14.65 -3.68
C ARG A 193 -23.07 14.07 -2.53
N ILE A 194 -24.34 13.77 -2.80
CA ILE A 194 -25.28 13.21 -1.83
C ILE A 194 -25.60 11.77 -2.24
N CYS A 195 -25.60 10.86 -1.27
CA CYS A 195 -25.98 9.47 -1.49
C CYS A 195 -27.44 9.40 -1.95
N PRO A 196 -27.75 8.75 -3.08
CA PRO A 196 -29.10 8.72 -3.66
C PRO A 196 -30.08 7.84 -2.89
N PHE A 197 -29.62 7.09 -1.89
CA PHE A 197 -30.41 6.21 -1.05
C PHE A 197 -30.02 6.37 0.43
N PRO A 198 -30.92 6.01 1.37
CA PRO A 198 -30.59 6.02 2.79
C PRO A 198 -29.53 4.94 3.08
N SER A 199 -28.36 5.35 3.59
CA SER A 199 -27.25 4.42 3.87
C SER A 199 -27.44 3.62 5.16
N ARG A 200 -28.18 4.16 6.13
CA ARG A 200 -28.42 3.55 7.46
C ARG A 200 -29.09 2.17 7.44
N PRO A 201 -30.16 1.90 6.67
CA PRO A 201 -30.82 0.60 6.67
C PRO A 201 -30.06 -0.48 5.89
N ILE A 202 -29.03 -0.12 5.12
CA ILE A 202 -28.38 -1.05 4.20
C ILE A 202 -27.58 -2.10 4.96
N ARG A 203 -27.80 -3.36 4.58
CA ARG A 203 -27.09 -4.53 5.09
C ARG A 203 -26.06 -5.04 4.13
N GLU A 204 -26.35 -4.96 2.83
CA GLU A 204 -25.38 -5.34 1.81
C GLU A 204 -25.34 -4.36 0.66
N LEU A 205 -24.13 -4.11 0.18
CA LEU A 205 -23.83 -3.27 -0.97
C LEU A 205 -22.95 -4.05 -1.92
N LYS A 206 -23.26 -4.00 -3.21
CA LYS A 206 -22.52 -4.66 -4.28
C LYS A 206 -22.28 -3.68 -5.42
N VAL A 207 -21.03 -3.60 -5.87
CA VAL A 207 -20.64 -2.89 -7.10
C VAL A 207 -20.14 -3.93 -8.08
N VAL A 208 -20.69 -3.95 -9.30
CA VAL A 208 -20.38 -4.96 -10.32
C VAL A 208 -19.71 -4.29 -11.52
N LYS A 209 -18.81 -5.01 -12.19
CA LYS A 209 -17.99 -4.51 -13.29
C LYS A 209 -18.80 -4.16 -14.53
N GLU A 210 -19.89 -4.88 -14.78
CA GLU A 210 -20.78 -4.71 -15.93
C GLU A 210 -21.49 -3.35 -15.88
N HIS A 211 -21.76 -2.84 -14.68
CA HIS A 211 -22.48 -1.60 -14.46
C HIS A 211 -21.72 -0.66 -13.50
N PRO A 212 -20.58 -0.07 -13.96
CA PRO A 212 -19.67 0.68 -13.10
C PRO A 212 -20.25 2.00 -12.56
N GLY A 213 -21.40 2.44 -13.08
CA GLY A 213 -22.12 3.63 -12.60
C GLY A 213 -23.25 3.33 -11.61
N LEU A 214 -23.53 2.05 -11.37
CA LEU A 214 -24.63 1.59 -10.52
C LEU A 214 -24.10 0.94 -9.25
N ILE A 215 -24.83 1.15 -8.17
CA ILE A 215 -24.64 0.45 -6.91
C ILE A 215 -25.87 -0.42 -6.69
N VAL A 216 -25.65 -1.68 -6.41
CA VAL A 216 -26.70 -2.63 -6.05
C VAL A 216 -26.70 -2.74 -4.52
N HIS A 217 -27.84 -2.55 -3.87
CA HIS A 217 -27.93 -2.60 -2.40
C HIS A 217 -29.19 -3.30 -1.93
N ARG A 218 -29.18 -3.75 -0.67
CA ARG A 218 -30.36 -4.27 0.02
C ARG A 218 -30.33 -3.98 1.52
N ASP A 219 -31.51 -3.83 2.08
CA ASP A 219 -31.77 -3.51 3.49
C ASP A 219 -31.86 -4.76 4.40
N THR A 220 -31.95 -5.93 3.80
CA THR A 220 -32.10 -7.22 4.49
C THR A 220 -31.16 -8.25 3.88
N TYR A 221 -30.70 -9.22 4.68
CA TYR A 221 -29.76 -10.26 4.19
C TYR A 221 -30.38 -11.24 3.20
N ASN A 222 -31.71 -11.31 3.12
CA ASN A 222 -32.45 -12.19 2.22
C ASN A 222 -33.38 -11.42 1.27
N GLY A 223 -33.34 -10.09 1.30
CA GLY A 223 -34.21 -9.25 0.47
C GLY A 223 -33.76 -9.14 -0.98
N MET A 224 -34.65 -8.55 -1.76
CA MET A 224 -34.43 -8.18 -3.16
C MET A 224 -33.31 -7.13 -3.26
N TRP A 225 -32.54 -7.21 -4.33
CA TRP A 225 -31.51 -6.24 -4.64
C TRP A 225 -32.11 -5.04 -5.37
N GLU A 226 -31.91 -3.84 -4.84
CA GLU A 226 -32.23 -2.58 -5.49
C GLU A 226 -31.00 -2.02 -6.21
N THR A 227 -31.21 -1.30 -7.31
CA THR A 227 -30.11 -0.72 -8.10
C THR A 227 -30.28 0.78 -8.23
N THR A 228 -29.24 1.53 -7.88
CA THR A 228 -29.27 3.00 -7.90
C THR A 228 -28.04 3.58 -8.59
N ALA A 229 -28.24 4.63 -9.38
CA ALA A 229 -27.16 5.31 -10.09
C ALA A 229 -26.41 6.29 -9.19
N PHE A 230 -25.09 6.10 -9.04
CA PHE A 230 -24.25 6.86 -8.12
C PHE A 230 -23.25 7.80 -8.83
N THR A 231 -22.98 7.59 -10.12
CA THR A 231 -22.09 8.45 -10.94
C THR A 231 -22.82 9.63 -11.57
N ASN A 232 -22.08 10.72 -11.82
CA ASN A 232 -22.60 11.88 -12.56
C ASN A 232 -22.75 11.55 -14.06
N PRO A 233 -23.86 11.93 -14.71
CA PRO A 233 -24.12 11.60 -16.13
C PRO A 233 -23.03 12.10 -17.09
N LYS A 234 -22.47 13.29 -16.83
CA LYS A 234 -21.45 13.93 -17.67
C LYS A 234 -20.14 13.12 -17.76
N PHE A 235 -19.86 12.23 -16.81
CA PHE A 235 -18.65 11.40 -16.81
C PHE A 235 -18.85 10.05 -17.52
N ARG A 236 -20.11 9.63 -17.73
CA ARG A 236 -20.46 8.39 -18.44
C ARG A 236 -20.05 8.46 -19.91
N MET A 237 -20.35 9.58 -20.59
CA MET A 237 -19.99 9.79 -22.00
C MET A 237 -18.49 9.76 -22.28
N ARG A 238 -17.65 10.27 -21.37
CA ARG A 238 -16.21 10.38 -21.61
C ARG A 238 -15.51 9.01 -21.53
N LYS A 239 -16.00 8.10 -20.67
CA LYS A 239 -15.49 6.73 -20.55
C LYS A 239 -15.92 5.85 -21.73
N GLU A 240 -17.18 5.96 -22.16
CA GLU A 240 -17.67 5.28 -23.36
C GLU A 240 -16.88 5.71 -24.62
N LEU A 241 -16.56 7.01 -24.74
CA LEU A 241 -15.72 7.52 -25.83
C LEU A 241 -14.26 7.05 -25.74
N GLU A 242 -13.65 7.03 -24.54
CA GLU A 242 -12.28 6.53 -24.33
C GLU A 242 -12.16 5.02 -24.56
N ASP A 243 -13.14 4.22 -24.12
CA ASP A 243 -13.19 2.77 -24.35
C ASP A 243 -13.40 2.48 -25.86
N VAL A 244 -14.24 3.24 -26.58
CA VAL A 244 -14.38 3.12 -28.05
C VAL A 244 -13.09 3.52 -28.78
N LEU A 245 -12.45 4.62 -28.39
CA LEU A 245 -11.20 5.08 -29.02
C LEU A 245 -10.00 4.16 -28.74
N SER A 246 -9.99 3.46 -27.60
CA SER A 246 -8.95 2.46 -27.31
C SER A 246 -9.13 1.17 -28.10
N ASN A 247 -10.37 0.76 -28.38
CA ASN A 247 -10.66 -0.37 -29.27
C ASN A 247 -10.37 -0.06 -30.75
N LEU A 248 -10.54 1.19 -31.18
CA LEU A 248 -10.20 1.66 -32.53
C LEU A 248 -8.69 1.81 -32.78
N LYS A 249 -7.85 1.86 -31.74
CA LYS A 249 -6.39 1.90 -31.86
C LYS A 249 -5.73 0.52 -31.88
N LEU A 250 -6.52 -0.55 -31.77
CA LEU A 250 -6.10 -1.95 -31.81
C LEU A 250 -6.48 -2.66 -33.12
N LEU A 251 -7.12 -1.95 -34.05
CA LEU A 251 -7.37 -2.31 -35.45
C LEU A 251 -6.44 -1.48 -36.35
#